data_AF-A0AA47L963-F1
#
_entry.id   AF-A0AA47L963-F1
#
_cell.length_a   1.000
_cell.length_b   1.000
_cell.length_c   1.000
_cell.angle_alpha   90.00
_cell.angle_beta   90.00
_cell.angle_gamma   90.00
#
_symmetry.space_group_name_H-M   'P 1'
#
loop_
_entity.id
_entity.type
_entity.pdbx_description
1 polymer ?
#
loop_
_entity_poly.entity_id
_entity_poly.type
_entity_poly.pdbx_seq_one_letter_code
_entity_poly.pdbx_strand_id
1 'polypeptide(L)'
;MLKRLTLFSALALIQGCTSTYQLESGSPEMSSVSYEGKTIHASVNNTIESGFLSSQIRNELIVYVDGNKIIESPMHDDFSGNFTAVYNSDVFSLKCQKPAFYKTVECLVHVNNKVIGKLNFEYVI
;
A
#
# COMPACT_ATOMS: atom_id res chain seq x y z
N MET A 1 -53.20 -47.44 -8.74
CA MET A 1 -51.85 -47.13 -9.27
C MET A 1 -51.85 -45.68 -9.76
N LEU A 2 -51.45 -44.73 -8.90
CA LEU A 2 -51.44 -43.30 -9.22
C LEU A 2 -49.99 -42.89 -9.54
N LYS A 3 -49.73 -42.64 -10.82
CA LYS A 3 -48.39 -42.31 -11.35
C LYS A 3 -48.06 -40.87 -10.99
N ARG A 4 -47.01 -40.68 -10.18
CA ARG A 4 -46.40 -39.38 -9.86
C ARG A 4 -45.92 -38.72 -11.16
N LEU A 5 -46.26 -37.45 -11.38
CA LEU A 5 -45.55 -36.58 -12.32
C LEU A 5 -45.07 -35.35 -11.56
N THR A 6 -43.79 -35.39 -11.19
CA THR A 6 -43.00 -34.27 -10.69
C THR A 6 -42.56 -33.38 -11.85
N LEU A 7 -42.75 -32.06 -11.73
CA LEU A 7 -42.05 -31.09 -12.56
C LEU A 7 -41.44 -30.03 -11.63
N PHE A 8 -40.24 -30.30 -11.12
CA PHE A 8 -39.41 -29.29 -10.47
C PHE A 8 -38.56 -28.64 -11.57
N SER A 9 -38.90 -27.42 -11.93
CA SER A 9 -38.09 -26.55 -12.78
C SER A 9 -36.81 -26.18 -12.02
N ALA A 10 -35.71 -26.83 -12.37
CA ALA A 10 -34.38 -26.45 -11.93
C ALA A 10 -33.96 -25.16 -12.63
N LEU A 11 -34.02 -24.03 -11.91
CA LEU A 11 -33.24 -22.85 -12.30
C LEU A 11 -31.76 -23.19 -12.11
N ALA A 12 -31.08 -23.50 -13.21
CA ALA A 12 -29.63 -23.50 -13.24
C ALA A 12 -29.17 -22.04 -13.05
N LEU A 13 -28.84 -21.69 -11.81
CA LEU A 13 -28.03 -20.51 -11.52
C LEU A 13 -26.69 -20.72 -12.21
N ILE A 14 -26.49 -20.00 -13.32
CA ILE A 14 -25.19 -19.83 -13.95
C ILE A 14 -24.34 -19.06 -12.92
N GLN A 15 -23.69 -19.80 -12.02
CA GLN A 15 -22.60 -19.26 -11.23
C GLN A 15 -21.45 -19.05 -12.21
N GLY A 16 -21.46 -17.88 -12.87
CA GLY A 16 -20.23 -17.32 -13.43
C GLY A 16 -19.30 -17.10 -12.25
N CYS A 17 -18.42 -18.06 -12.00
CA CYS A 17 -17.23 -17.82 -11.20
C CYS A 17 -16.43 -16.75 -11.93
N THR A 18 -16.68 -15.48 -11.61
CA THR A 18 -15.66 -14.47 -11.82
C THR A 18 -14.51 -14.91 -10.93
N SER A 19 -13.46 -15.45 -11.54
CA SER A 19 -12.21 -15.71 -10.84
C SER A 19 -11.65 -14.35 -10.46
N THR A 20 -12.06 -13.82 -9.32
CA THR A 20 -11.37 -12.72 -8.69
C THR A 20 -10.02 -13.31 -8.30
N TYR A 21 -9.02 -13.13 -9.16
CA TYR A 21 -7.64 -13.34 -8.82
C TYR A 21 -7.34 -12.38 -7.68
N GLN A 22 -7.46 -12.85 -6.43
CA GLN A 22 -6.76 -12.23 -5.33
C GLN A 22 -5.29 -12.53 -5.58
N LEU A 23 -4.60 -11.60 -6.27
CA LEU A 23 -3.15 -11.54 -6.16
C LEU A 23 -2.88 -11.36 -4.68
N GLU A 24 -2.16 -12.31 -4.09
CA GLU A 24 -1.58 -12.15 -2.76
C GLU A 24 -0.74 -10.87 -2.80
N SER A 25 -1.24 -9.81 -2.16
CA SER A 25 -0.48 -8.60 -1.91
C SER A 25 0.71 -9.00 -1.07
N GLY A 26 1.88 -9.13 -1.68
CA GLY A 26 3.14 -9.36 -0.96
C GLY A 26 3.24 -8.32 0.17
N SER A 27 3.53 -8.76 1.39
CA SER A 27 3.73 -7.82 2.50
C SER A 27 4.82 -6.83 2.08
N PRO A 28 4.54 -5.52 2.04
CA PRO A 28 5.51 -4.57 1.56
C PRO A 28 6.74 -4.61 2.46
N GLU A 29 7.91 -4.66 1.85
CA GLU A 29 9.18 -4.71 2.57
C GLU A 29 9.33 -3.41 3.37
N MET A 30 9.42 -3.50 4.70
CA MET A 30 9.50 -2.33 5.57
C MET A 30 10.96 -1.94 5.79
N SER A 31 11.28 -0.68 5.49
CA SER A 31 12.57 -0.08 5.83
C SER A 31 12.47 0.70 7.13
N SER A 32 13.55 0.78 7.91
CA SER A 32 13.56 1.51 9.19
C SER A 32 14.79 2.39 9.40
N VAL A 33 14.60 3.44 10.19
CA VAL A 33 15.66 4.32 10.70
C VAL A 33 15.36 4.67 12.15
N SER A 34 16.41 4.80 12.97
CA SER A 34 16.28 5.17 14.38
C SER A 34 16.69 6.62 14.63
N TYR A 35 15.95 7.30 15.50
CA TYR A 35 16.24 8.68 15.91
C TYR A 35 15.86 8.87 17.38
N GLU A 36 16.83 9.24 18.23
CA GLU A 36 16.61 9.55 19.66
C GLU A 36 15.80 8.48 20.41
N GLY A 37 16.07 7.20 20.12
CA GLY A 37 15.37 6.06 20.74
C GLY A 37 14.02 5.72 20.10
N LYS A 38 13.55 6.51 19.12
CA LYS A 38 12.37 6.22 18.32
C LYS A 38 12.74 5.39 17.10
N THR A 39 11.84 4.49 16.69
CA THR A 39 11.99 3.75 15.42
C THR A 39 10.96 4.23 14.42
N ILE A 40 11.45 4.67 13.25
CA ILE A 40 10.64 5.14 12.14
C ILE A 40 10.64 4.03 11.09
N HIS A 41 9.46 3.52 10.75
CA HIS A 41 9.25 2.55 9.68
C HIS A 41 8.48 3.20 8.54
N ALA A 42 8.82 2.84 7.31
CA ALA A 42 7.97 3.18 6.17
C ALA A 42 7.84 2.02 5.20
N SER A 43 6.70 1.99 4.53
CA SER A 43 6.39 1.06 3.45
C SER A 43 5.54 1.77 2.40
N VAL A 44 5.51 1.18 1.21
CA VAL A 44 4.55 1.55 0.17
C VAL A 44 3.55 0.44 0.02
N ASN A 45 2.28 0.81 0.10
CA ASN A 45 1.18 -0.09 -0.17
C ASN A 45 0.62 0.19 -1.57
N ASN A 46 0.43 -0.87 -2.34
CA ASN A 46 -0.11 -0.78 -3.69
C ASN A 46 -1.54 -1.33 -3.67
N THR A 47 -2.52 -0.46 -3.90
CA THR A 47 -3.92 -0.83 -3.96
C THR A 47 -4.38 -0.85 -5.40
N ILE A 48 -4.92 -1.98 -5.87
CA ILE A 48 -5.56 -2.08 -7.19
C ILE A 48 -7.03 -1.72 -7.02
N GLU A 49 -7.41 -0.55 -7.51
CA GLU A 49 -8.81 -0.14 -7.60
C GLU A 49 -9.37 -0.57 -8.96
N SER A 50 -10.14 -1.66 -8.96
CA SER A 50 -10.82 -2.15 -10.17
C SER A 50 -12.13 -1.41 -10.39
N GLY A 51 -12.20 -0.57 -11.42
CA GLY A 51 -13.43 0.02 -11.93
C GLY A 51 -14.06 -0.82 -13.05
N PHE A 52 -15.33 -0.53 -13.37
CA PHE A 52 -16.08 -1.22 -14.44
C PHE A 52 -15.41 -1.12 -15.84
N LEU A 53 -14.61 -0.08 -16.08
CA LEU A 53 -13.95 0.18 -17.36
C LEU A 53 -12.41 0.07 -17.32
N SER A 54 -11.78 0.19 -16.15
CA SER A 54 -10.33 0.14 -15.99
C SER A 54 -9.93 -0.12 -14.55
N SER A 55 -8.81 -0.83 -14.36
CA SER A 55 -8.13 -0.91 -13.07
C SER A 55 -7.06 0.18 -12.96
N GLN A 56 -7.00 0.87 -11.83
CA GLN A 56 -5.94 1.83 -11.50
C GLN A 56 -5.13 1.29 -10.31
N ILE A 57 -3.82 1.49 -10.33
CA ILE A 57 -2.94 1.17 -9.21
C ILE A 57 -2.71 2.47 -8.43
N ARG A 58 -3.08 2.48 -7.15
CA ARG A 58 -2.82 3.60 -6.24
C ARG A 58 -1.68 3.20 -5.30
N ASN A 59 -0.61 3.99 -5.32
CA ASN A 59 0.53 3.81 -4.42
C ASN A 59 0.34 4.71 -3.21
N GLU A 60 0.46 4.17 -2.00
CA GLU A 60 0.32 4.92 -0.76
C GLU A 60 1.56 4.75 0.11
N LEU A 61 2.16 5.86 0.54
CA LEU A 61 3.20 5.84 1.54
C LEU A 61 2.56 5.71 2.92
N ILE A 62 3.00 4.72 3.68
CA ILE A 62 2.62 4.54 5.07
C ILE A 62 3.86 4.69 5.94
N VAL A 63 3.79 5.55 6.96
CA VAL A 63 4.90 5.78 7.90
C VAL A 63 4.42 5.57 9.32
N TYR A 64 5.20 4.80 10.08
CA TYR A 64 5.00 4.54 11.50
C TYR A 64 6.16 5.11 12.32
N VAL A 65 5.85 5.67 13.49
CA VAL A 65 6.83 6.05 14.51
C VAL A 65 6.45 5.38 15.82
N ASP A 66 7.35 4.56 16.35
CA ASP A 66 7.13 3.74 17.55
C ASP A 66 5.86 2.87 17.43
N GLY A 67 5.62 2.34 16.23
CA GLY A 67 4.43 1.52 15.92
C GLY A 67 3.15 2.30 15.65
N ASN A 68 3.14 3.63 15.80
CA ASN A 68 1.97 4.47 15.52
C ASN A 68 2.00 4.97 14.09
N LYS A 69 0.94 4.75 13.32
CA LYS A 69 0.81 5.28 11.94
C LYS A 69 0.65 6.80 12.01
N ILE A 70 1.60 7.54 11.43
CA ILE A 70 1.59 9.01 11.43
C ILE A 70 1.38 9.60 10.03
N ILE A 71 1.67 8.84 8.97
CA ILE A 71 1.43 9.23 7.58
C ILE A 71 0.76 8.05 6.87
N GLU A 72 -0.30 8.36 6.12
CA GLU A 72 -0.92 7.52 5.12
C GLU A 72 -1.34 8.46 4.00
N SER A 73 -0.63 8.41 2.88
CA SER A 73 -0.78 9.44 1.86
C SER A 73 -0.50 8.88 0.47
N PRO A 74 -1.32 9.25 -0.54
CA PRO A 74 -1.07 8.84 -1.92
C PRO A 74 0.28 9.41 -2.41
N MET A 75 1.05 8.55 -3.05
CA MET A 75 2.26 8.95 -3.78
C MET A 75 1.92 9.28 -5.23
N HIS A 76 2.83 9.96 -5.90
CA HIS A 76 2.77 10.06 -7.36
C HIS A 76 2.99 8.69 -8.01
N ASP A 77 2.54 8.53 -9.26
CA ASP A 77 2.68 7.28 -10.03
C ASP A 77 4.15 6.87 -10.24
N ASP A 78 5.08 7.83 -10.18
CA ASP A 78 6.52 7.61 -10.23
C ASP A 78 7.14 7.32 -8.84
N PHE A 79 6.31 7.09 -7.82
CA PHE A 79 6.69 6.86 -6.42
C PHE A 79 7.44 8.03 -5.77
N SER A 80 7.34 9.24 -6.33
CA SER A 80 7.88 10.45 -5.71
C SER A 80 6.85 11.15 -4.80
N GLY A 81 7.34 12.00 -3.91
CA GLY A 81 6.49 12.85 -3.09
C GLY A 81 7.21 13.45 -1.88
N ASN A 82 6.59 14.47 -1.28
CA ASN A 82 7.02 15.03 0.00
C ASN A 82 5.87 14.85 1.01
N PHE A 83 6.16 14.22 2.14
CA PHE A 83 5.17 13.84 3.14
C PHE A 83 5.58 14.40 4.48
N THR A 84 4.65 15.00 5.20
CA THR A 84 4.95 15.64 6.49
C THR A 84 3.87 15.32 7.51
N ALA A 85 4.29 15.00 8.73
CA ALA A 85 3.41 14.81 9.87
C ALA A 85 4.08 15.31 11.15
N VAL A 86 3.26 15.63 12.15
CA VAL A 86 3.73 16.01 13.48
C VAL A 86 3.41 14.89 14.44
N TYR A 87 4.40 14.44 15.21
CA TYR A 87 4.24 13.38 16.22
C TYR A 87 5.09 13.68 17.46
N ASN A 88 4.46 13.70 18.64
CA ASN A 88 5.12 14.02 19.91
C ASN A 88 5.99 15.31 19.87
N SER A 89 5.46 16.37 19.27
CA SER A 89 6.12 17.68 19.06
C SER A 89 7.26 17.72 18.05
N ASP A 90 7.63 16.59 17.45
CA ASP A 90 8.59 16.55 16.35
C ASP A 90 7.88 16.62 15.00
N VAL A 91 8.50 17.32 14.04
CA VAL A 91 8.06 17.36 12.65
C VAL A 91 8.83 16.33 11.85
N PHE A 92 8.12 15.30 11.39
CA PHE A 92 8.66 14.27 10.50
C PHE A 92 8.37 14.67 9.06
N SER A 93 9.40 14.72 8.22
CA SER A 93 9.27 14.97 6.79
C SER A 93 10.02 13.90 6.00
N LEU A 94 9.34 13.27 5.04
CA LEU A 94 9.93 12.29 4.15
C LEU A 94 9.90 12.83 2.72
N LYS A 95 11.06 12.87 2.09
CA LYS A 95 11.21 13.22 0.68
C LYS A 95 11.54 11.96 -0.10
N CYS A 96 10.55 11.46 -0.84
CA CYS A 96 10.64 10.22 -1.59
C CYS A 96 10.89 10.46 -3.07
N GLN A 97 11.68 9.57 -3.68
CA GLN A 97 11.98 9.56 -5.11
C GLN A 97 12.25 8.13 -5.56
N LYS A 98 12.03 7.86 -6.84
CA LYS A 98 12.39 6.58 -7.48
C LYS A 98 13.65 6.76 -8.34
N PRO A 99 14.79 6.15 -7.99
CA PRO A 99 15.96 6.14 -8.84
C PRO A 99 15.66 5.46 -10.19
N ALA A 100 16.25 5.96 -11.27
CA ALA A 100 15.93 5.52 -12.63
C ALA A 100 16.20 4.04 -12.93
N PHE A 101 17.05 3.36 -12.14
CA PHE A 101 17.58 2.03 -12.45
C PHE A 101 17.15 0.91 -11.51
N TYR A 102 16.43 1.22 -10.42
CA TYR A 102 16.07 0.24 -9.39
C TYR A 102 14.55 0.20 -9.18
N LYS A 103 14.03 -0.98 -8.78
CA LYS A 103 12.64 -1.14 -8.29
C LYS A 103 12.50 -0.75 -6.82
N THR A 104 13.23 0.28 -6.41
CA THR A 104 13.26 0.75 -5.02
C THR A 104 12.76 2.19 -4.97
N VAL A 105 11.98 2.49 -3.94
CA VAL A 105 11.66 3.85 -3.55
C VAL A 105 12.64 4.26 -2.47
N GLU A 106 13.19 5.46 -2.60
CA GLU A 106 14.14 6.02 -1.65
C GLU A 106 13.52 7.24 -0.98
N CYS A 107 13.40 7.23 0.34
CA CYS A 107 12.89 8.35 1.12
C CYS A 107 13.96 8.89 2.07
N LEU A 108 14.35 10.15 1.89
CA LEU A 108 15.16 10.88 2.87
C LEU A 108 14.27 11.33 4.02
N VAL A 109 14.63 10.95 5.24
CA VAL A 109 13.86 11.24 6.45
C VAL A 109 14.48 12.42 7.18
N HIS A 110 13.67 13.44 7.42
CA HIS A 110 13.99 14.61 8.21
C HIS A 110 13.14 14.60 9.49
N VAL A 111 13.76 14.93 10.62
CA VAL A 111 13.07 15.22 11.88
C VAL A 111 13.48 16.63 12.30
N ASN A 112 12.52 17.52 12.51
CA ASN A 112 12.76 18.93 12.83
C ASN A 112 13.78 19.58 11.87
N ASN A 113 13.57 19.37 10.56
CA ASN A 113 14.43 19.80 9.45
C ASN A 113 15.84 19.19 9.38
N LYS A 114 16.23 18.31 10.31
CA LYS A 114 17.51 17.61 10.28
C LYS A 114 17.38 16.27 9.57
N VAL A 115 18.26 15.97 8.61
CA VAL A 115 18.34 14.65 7.99
C VAL A 115 18.79 13.64 9.04
N ILE A 116 18.01 12.59 9.26
CA ILE A 116 18.33 11.52 10.21
C ILE A 116 18.74 10.21 9.51
N GLY A 117 18.38 10.05 8.24
CA GLY A 117 18.73 8.87 7.47
C GLY A 117 17.88 8.72 6.21
N LYS A 118 17.96 7.52 5.63
CA LYS A 118 17.34 7.17 4.36
C LYS A 118 16.65 5.83 4.50
N LEU A 119 15.40 5.77 4.06
CA LEU A 119 14.61 4.54 3.95
C LEU A 119 14.64 4.09 2.50
N ASN A 120 14.83 2.80 2.27
CA ASN A 120 14.76 2.18 0.95
C ASN A 120 13.89 0.94 1.04
N PHE A 121 12.86 0.85 0.21
CA PHE A 121 11.97 -0.31 0.16
C PHE A 121 11.62 -0.64 -1.29
N GLU A 122 11.55 -1.94 -1.57
CA GLU A 122 11.05 -2.43 -2.85
C GLU A 122 9.53 -2.22 -2.96
N TYR A 123 9.06 -1.88 -4.15
CA TYR A 123 7.63 -1.84 -4.44
C TYR A 123 7.26 -3.02 -5.34
N VAL A 124 6.16 -3.67 -5.04
CA VAL A 124 5.64 -4.82 -5.81
C VAL A 124 4.48 -4.33 -6.65
N ILE A 125 4.65 -4.25 -7.97
CA ILE A 125 3.55 -4.02 -8.93
C ILE A 125 2.94 -5.38 -9.28
#